data_AF-A0A6G1AEM9-F1
#
_entry.id   AF-A0A6G1AEM9-F1
#
_cell.length_a   1.000
_cell.length_b   1.000
_cell.length_c   1.000
_cell.angle_alpha   90.00
_cell.angle_beta   90.00
_cell.angle_gamma   90.00
#
_symmetry.space_group_name_H-M   'P 1'
#
loop_
_entity.id
_entity.type
_entity.pdbx_description
1 polymer ?
#
loop_
_entity_poly.entity_id
_entity_poly.type
_entity_poly.pdbx_seq_one_letter_code
_entity_poly.pdbx_strand_id
1 'polypeptide(L)'
;PSLLNLDGSFRQNRPNLTTLLVQPISASLVAKLISSPNSRNKNGICSPLELPNNDERIVSIQIQTVTKFKTVTNVVGYLKGLISPDRYIVVGSHHHTAYSYYGQEWASSTAIITAFIRALMLRVKRGWRPDRTIVFCSWGGTAFGNIGSYEWGEEFKKVLQRNVVAYVSLHSPIRGNSSLYSVVSPSLQQLVGE
;
A
#
# COMPACT_ATOMS: atom_id res chain seq x y z
N PRO A 1 7.07 -16.16 -12.14
CA PRO A 1 6.51 -15.37 -11.01
C PRO A 1 7.46 -15.24 -9.80
N SER A 2 8.77 -15.49 -9.97
CA SER A 2 9.68 -15.79 -8.85
C SER A 2 11.14 -15.38 -9.09
N LEU A 3 11.39 -14.46 -10.02
CA LEU A 3 12.73 -13.93 -10.31
C LEU A 3 12.73 -12.40 -10.24
N LEU A 4 13.77 -11.84 -9.63
CA LEU A 4 14.07 -10.42 -9.47
C LEU A 4 13.99 -9.64 -10.79
N ASN A 5 13.40 -8.44 -10.74
CA ASN A 5 13.60 -7.42 -11.77
C ASN A 5 14.84 -6.56 -11.41
N LEU A 6 16.03 -7.12 -11.59
CA LEU A 6 17.31 -6.37 -11.57
C LEU A 6 17.64 -5.85 -12.97
N ASP A 7 18.49 -4.82 -13.08
CA ASP A 7 18.87 -4.16 -14.33
C ASP A 7 19.00 -5.13 -15.53
N GLY A 8 18.13 -4.95 -16.54
CA GLY A 8 18.11 -5.75 -17.78
C GLY A 8 17.25 -7.03 -17.75
N SER A 9 16.82 -7.50 -16.58
CA SER A 9 15.86 -8.60 -16.43
C SER A 9 14.43 -8.05 -16.53
N PHE A 10 13.81 -8.16 -17.71
CA PHE A 10 12.43 -7.75 -17.92
C PHE A 10 11.54 -8.96 -18.19
N ARG A 11 10.48 -9.11 -17.39
CA ARG A 11 9.41 -10.06 -17.73
C ARG A 11 8.59 -9.51 -18.90
N GLN A 12 8.81 -10.07 -20.09
CA GLN A 12 7.98 -9.81 -21.27
C GLN A 12 6.56 -10.38 -21.12
N ASN A 13 6.41 -11.50 -20.42
CA ASN A 13 5.11 -12.18 -20.29
C ASN A 13 4.38 -11.75 -19.01
N ARG A 14 3.16 -11.19 -19.17
CA ARG A 14 2.34 -10.65 -18.08
C ARG A 14 0.97 -11.35 -18.01
N PRO A 15 0.92 -12.62 -17.57
CA PRO A 15 -0.30 -13.43 -17.63
C PRO A 15 -1.43 -12.95 -16.70
N ASN A 16 -1.10 -12.11 -15.71
CA ASN A 16 -2.06 -11.66 -14.68
C ASN A 16 -2.66 -10.28 -14.94
N LEU A 17 -2.47 -9.69 -16.13
CA LEU A 17 -3.12 -8.43 -16.49
C LEU A 17 -4.48 -8.69 -17.13
N THR A 18 -5.47 -7.85 -16.80
CA THR A 18 -6.77 -7.87 -17.46
C THR A 18 -6.62 -7.61 -18.96
N THR A 19 -7.34 -8.38 -19.77
CA THR A 19 -7.46 -8.16 -21.22
C THR A 19 -8.57 -7.16 -21.55
N LEU A 20 -9.43 -6.83 -20.58
CA LEU A 20 -10.50 -5.84 -20.71
C LEU A 20 -9.99 -4.43 -20.42
N LEU A 21 -10.50 -3.46 -21.18
CA LEU A 21 -10.32 -2.04 -20.90
C LEU A 21 -11.06 -1.65 -19.62
N VAL A 22 -10.35 -1.06 -18.66
CA VAL A 22 -10.91 -0.62 -17.37
C VAL A 22 -10.57 0.84 -17.15
N GLN A 23 -11.59 1.66 -16.89
CA GLN A 23 -11.46 3.08 -16.61
C GLN A 23 -12.29 3.45 -15.36
N PRO A 24 -11.67 3.98 -14.28
CA PRO A 24 -12.43 4.54 -13.19
C PRO A 24 -13.15 5.81 -13.65
N ILE A 25 -14.41 5.97 -13.24
CA ILE A 25 -15.25 7.13 -13.53
C ILE A 25 -15.78 7.74 -12.24
N SER A 26 -16.04 9.05 -12.25
CA SER A 26 -16.58 9.74 -11.08
C SER A 26 -18.03 9.34 -10.82
N ALA A 27 -18.45 9.39 -9.55
CA ALA A 27 -19.85 9.18 -9.18
C ALA A 27 -20.82 10.13 -9.91
N SER A 28 -20.36 11.36 -10.19
CA SER A 28 -21.13 12.34 -10.98
C SER A 28 -21.32 11.93 -12.44
N LEU A 29 -20.33 11.28 -13.05
CA LEU A 29 -20.44 10.75 -14.41
C LEU A 29 -21.36 9.52 -14.43
N VAL A 30 -21.24 8.63 -13.44
CA VAL A 30 -22.17 7.50 -13.26
C VAL A 30 -23.62 8.01 -13.16
N ALA A 31 -23.86 9.03 -12.34
CA ALA A 31 -25.19 9.62 -12.22
C ALA A 31 -25.71 10.13 -13.59
N LYS A 32 -24.89 10.80 -14.40
CA LYS A 32 -25.29 11.22 -15.75
C LYS A 32 -25.57 10.06 -16.71
N LEU A 33 -24.78 8.99 -16.62
CA LEU A 33 -24.93 7.81 -17.48
C LEU A 33 -26.16 6.98 -17.14
N ILE A 34 -26.50 6.87 -15.85
CA ILE A 34 -27.56 5.99 -15.35
C ILE A 34 -28.89 6.76 -15.12
N SER A 35 -28.85 8.02 -14.69
CA SER A 35 -30.07 8.77 -14.36
C SER A 35 -31.01 8.93 -15.55
N SER A 36 -32.31 8.81 -15.25
CA SER A 36 -33.39 9.22 -16.15
C SER A 36 -33.47 10.75 -16.18
N PRO A 37 -33.68 11.39 -17.36
CA PRO A 37 -33.73 12.85 -17.51
C PRO A 37 -34.77 13.54 -16.60
N ASN A 38 -35.76 12.80 -16.08
CA ASN A 38 -36.81 13.30 -15.19
C ASN A 38 -36.50 13.20 -13.69
N SER A 39 -35.38 12.59 -13.29
CA SER A 39 -34.97 12.40 -11.88
C SER A 39 -33.91 13.42 -11.45
N ARG A 40 -34.15 14.72 -11.68
CA ARG A 40 -33.34 15.75 -11.00
C ARG A 40 -33.70 15.72 -9.52
N ASN A 41 -32.85 15.09 -8.71
CA ASN A 41 -33.01 15.05 -7.26
C ASN A 41 -33.26 16.44 -6.70
N LYS A 42 -34.50 16.66 -6.25
CA LYS A 42 -34.85 17.69 -5.29
C LYS A 42 -34.26 17.25 -3.94
N ASN A 43 -33.50 18.13 -3.31
CA ASN A 43 -33.18 18.16 -1.87
C ASN A 43 -32.21 17.11 -1.31
N GLY A 44 -30.94 17.05 -1.77
CA GLY A 44 -29.79 16.64 -0.94
C GLY A 44 -29.79 15.23 -0.31
N ILE A 45 -30.77 14.38 -0.61
CA ILE A 45 -30.89 13.02 -0.08
C ILE A 45 -30.20 12.06 -1.04
N CYS A 46 -29.35 11.18 -0.50
CA CYS A 46 -28.67 10.14 -1.26
C CYS A 46 -29.69 9.08 -1.67
N SER A 47 -30.02 9.00 -2.97
CA SER A 47 -30.92 7.99 -3.54
C SER A 47 -30.13 6.89 -4.25
N PRO A 48 -30.53 5.62 -4.16
CA PRO A 48 -29.96 4.55 -4.99
C PRO A 48 -30.05 4.90 -6.48
N LEU A 49 -29.01 4.55 -7.24
CA LEU A 49 -29.04 4.69 -8.70
C LEU A 49 -29.86 3.53 -9.28
N GLU A 50 -30.97 3.85 -9.93
CA GLU A 50 -31.81 2.86 -10.61
C GLU A 50 -31.44 2.81 -12.09
N LEU A 51 -31.21 1.60 -12.60
CA LEU A 51 -31.05 1.36 -14.02
C LEU A 51 -32.42 1.50 -14.70
N PRO A 52 -32.55 2.30 -15.78
CA PRO A 52 -33.79 2.39 -16.51
C PRO A 52 -34.18 1.02 -17.09
N ASN A 53 -35.40 0.56 -16.82
CA ASN A 53 -35.95 -0.63 -17.45
C ASN A 53 -36.15 -0.34 -18.95
N ASN A 54 -35.46 -1.09 -19.81
CA ASN A 54 -35.54 -1.06 -21.29
C ASN A 54 -34.83 0.08 -22.06
N ASP A 55 -33.94 0.87 -21.45
CA ASP A 55 -33.08 1.80 -22.22
C ASP A 55 -31.77 1.12 -22.67
N GLU A 56 -31.59 0.86 -23.97
CA GLU A 56 -30.27 0.52 -24.52
C GLU A 56 -29.43 1.79 -24.72
N ARG A 57 -28.28 1.87 -24.03
CA ARG A 57 -27.33 2.97 -24.17
C ARG A 57 -25.97 2.44 -24.60
N ILE A 58 -25.47 2.94 -25.72
CA ILE A 58 -24.12 2.63 -26.21
C ILE A 58 -23.15 3.67 -25.65
N VAL A 59 -22.18 3.22 -24.86
CA VAL A 59 -21.10 4.06 -24.32
C VAL A 59 -19.80 3.72 -25.04
N SER A 60 -19.21 4.70 -25.71
CA SER A 60 -17.88 4.55 -26.31
C SER A 60 -16.82 4.95 -25.28
N ILE A 61 -15.88 4.04 -25.01
CA ILE A 61 -14.77 4.26 -24.08
C ILE A 61 -13.47 4.26 -24.88
N GLN A 62 -12.72 5.35 -24.82
CA GLN A 62 -11.41 5.47 -25.44
C GLN A 62 -10.33 5.56 -24.35
N ILE A 63 -9.48 4.54 -24.27
CA ILE A 63 -8.37 4.47 -23.30
C ILE A 63 -7.04 4.49 -24.06
N GLN A 64 -6.12 5.38 -23.67
CA GLN A 64 -4.81 5.57 -24.31
C GLN A 64 -3.64 5.28 -23.36
N THR A 65 -3.86 4.43 -22.36
CA THR A 65 -2.84 4.10 -21.35
C THR A 65 -1.71 3.30 -21.98
N VAL A 66 -0.46 3.71 -21.72
CA VAL A 66 0.74 3.03 -22.19
C VAL A 66 1.56 2.50 -21.01
N THR A 67 2.02 1.26 -21.11
CA THR A 67 2.88 0.68 -20.09
C THR A 67 4.32 1.15 -20.26
N LYS A 68 4.94 1.65 -19.19
CA LYS A 68 6.34 2.12 -19.20
C LYS A 68 7.12 1.47 -18.08
N PHE A 69 8.38 1.16 -18.35
CA PHE A 69 9.33 0.77 -17.32
C PHE A 69 9.79 2.01 -16.54
N LYS A 70 9.84 1.88 -15.23
CA LYS A 70 10.23 2.93 -14.29
C LYS A 70 11.00 2.31 -13.14
N THR A 71 12.02 3.02 -12.68
CA THR A 71 12.75 2.65 -11.47
C THR A 71 11.86 2.86 -10.26
N VAL A 72 11.81 1.84 -9.39
CA VAL A 72 11.18 1.90 -8.08
C VAL A 72 12.28 1.79 -7.04
N THR A 73 12.28 2.69 -6.07
CA THR A 73 13.31 2.72 -5.02
C THR A 73 12.68 2.34 -3.68
N ASN A 74 13.38 1.50 -2.92
CA ASN A 74 13.08 1.24 -1.52
C ASN A 74 14.14 1.92 -0.66
N VAL A 75 13.75 2.46 0.50
CA VAL A 75 14.70 2.93 1.52
C VAL A 75 14.65 1.97 2.69
N VAL A 76 15.77 1.33 3.00
CA VAL A 76 15.88 0.36 4.09
C VAL A 76 17.00 0.80 5.03
N GLY A 77 16.67 0.93 6.31
CA GLY A 77 17.63 1.21 7.39
C GLY A 77 17.40 0.26 8.54
N TYR A 78 18.41 0.02 9.38
CA TYR A 78 18.26 -0.89 10.51
C TYR A 78 18.93 -0.37 11.78
N LEU A 79 18.35 -0.77 12.92
CA LEU A 79 18.92 -0.61 14.25
C LEU A 79 19.31 -1.99 14.77
N LYS A 80 20.62 -2.27 14.79
CA LYS A 80 21.16 -3.57 15.20
C LYS A 80 20.81 -3.90 16.66
N GLY A 81 20.33 -5.11 16.88
CA GLY A 81 20.03 -5.65 18.21
C GLY A 81 21.27 -6.06 18.98
N LEU A 82 21.16 -6.13 20.31
CA LEU A 82 22.27 -6.47 21.20
C LEU A 82 22.38 -7.99 21.45
N ILE A 83 21.26 -8.66 21.73
CA ILE A 83 21.24 -10.06 22.19
C ILE A 83 21.04 -11.03 21.02
N SER A 84 20.10 -10.72 20.13
CA SER A 84 19.76 -11.54 18.95
C SER A 84 19.78 -10.68 17.69
N PRO A 85 20.99 -10.25 17.25
CA PRO A 85 21.13 -9.33 16.11
C PRO A 85 20.68 -9.94 14.78
N ASP A 86 20.60 -11.27 14.70
CA ASP A 86 20.13 -12.05 13.56
C ASP A 86 18.61 -12.18 13.49
N ARG A 87 17.87 -11.78 14.54
CA ARG A 87 16.41 -11.79 14.57
C ARG A 87 15.86 -10.42 14.23
N TYR A 88 14.90 -10.36 13.30
CA TYR A 88 14.42 -9.12 12.72
C TYR A 88 12.97 -8.81 13.10
N ILE A 89 12.72 -7.59 13.58
CA ILE A 89 11.40 -6.98 13.61
C ILE A 89 11.37 -5.98 12.45
N VAL A 90 10.57 -6.25 11.43
CA VAL A 90 10.47 -5.38 10.26
C VAL A 90 9.32 -4.39 10.47
N VAL A 91 9.59 -3.11 10.31
CA VAL A 91 8.59 -2.03 10.39
C VAL A 91 8.51 -1.40 9.01
N GLY A 92 7.42 -1.68 8.30
CA GLY A 92 7.25 -1.27 6.91
C GLY A 92 6.28 -0.10 6.76
N SER A 93 6.66 0.86 5.94
CA SER A 93 5.88 2.02 5.50
C SER A 93 5.95 2.13 3.98
N HIS A 94 5.29 3.12 3.41
CA HIS A 94 5.46 3.50 2.01
C HIS A 94 5.59 5.02 1.86
N HIS A 95 6.30 5.44 0.81
CA HIS A 95 6.51 6.84 0.46
C HIS A 95 5.81 7.21 -0.85
N HIS A 96 5.85 8.50 -1.16
CA HIS A 96 5.23 9.06 -2.34
C HIS A 96 5.67 8.35 -3.63
N THR A 97 4.71 8.01 -4.48
CA THR A 97 4.96 7.65 -5.86
C THR A 97 4.35 8.73 -6.76
N ALA A 98 5.11 9.17 -7.77
CA ALA A 98 4.78 10.30 -8.65
C ALA A 98 3.44 10.20 -9.39
N TYR A 99 2.79 9.04 -9.34
CA TYR A 99 1.54 8.73 -10.03
C TYR A 99 0.51 8.07 -9.08
N SER A 100 0.67 8.27 -7.77
CA SER A 100 -0.31 7.81 -6.80
C SER A 100 -1.65 8.50 -7.06
N TYR A 101 -2.67 7.69 -7.38
CA TYR A 101 -4.03 8.17 -7.62
C TYR A 101 -4.69 8.68 -6.32
N TYR A 102 -4.21 8.17 -5.18
CA TYR A 102 -4.72 8.43 -3.84
C TYR A 102 -3.89 9.49 -3.11
N GLY A 103 -4.03 10.76 -3.51
CA GLY A 103 -3.63 11.96 -2.76
C GLY A 103 -2.39 11.83 -1.84
N GLN A 104 -2.56 12.23 -0.58
CA GLN A 104 -1.51 12.24 0.46
C GLN A 104 -1.56 10.99 1.37
N GLU A 105 -2.14 9.87 0.95
CA GLU A 105 -2.27 8.69 1.84
C GLU A 105 -0.90 8.18 2.34
N TRP A 106 0.11 8.27 1.49
CA TRP A 106 1.51 7.97 1.81
C TRP A 106 2.10 8.88 2.89
N ALA A 107 1.56 10.10 3.06
CA ALA A 107 2.12 11.11 3.95
C ALA A 107 1.96 10.70 5.41
N SER A 108 0.80 10.16 5.80
CA SER A 108 0.56 9.67 7.16
C SER A 108 1.53 8.53 7.53
N SER A 109 1.72 7.58 6.61
CA SER A 109 2.67 6.48 6.70
C SER A 109 4.11 6.97 6.88
N THR A 110 4.56 7.87 6.01
CA THR A 110 5.91 8.44 6.05
C THR A 110 6.14 9.27 7.32
N ALA A 111 5.14 10.06 7.73
CA ALA A 111 5.23 10.89 8.92
C ALA A 111 5.37 10.05 10.19
N ILE A 112 4.54 9.01 10.33
CA ILE A 112 4.56 8.14 11.53
C ILE A 112 5.85 7.35 11.61
N ILE A 113 6.32 6.72 10.53
CA ILE A 113 7.57 5.96 10.60
C ILE A 113 8.77 6.89 10.91
N THR A 114 8.78 8.11 10.36
CA THR A 114 9.85 9.08 10.61
C THR A 114 9.82 9.57 12.05
N ALA A 115 8.64 9.88 12.59
CA ALA A 115 8.46 10.27 13.98
C ALA A 115 8.84 9.14 14.93
N PHE A 116 8.46 7.89 14.61
CA PHE A 116 8.80 6.70 15.38
C PHE A 116 10.32 6.48 15.42
N ILE A 117 11.00 6.51 14.25
CA ILE A 117 12.46 6.42 14.18
C ILE A 117 13.10 7.54 15.00
N ARG A 118 12.64 8.79 14.86
CA ARG A 118 13.17 9.93 15.62
C ARG A 118 13.05 9.71 17.13
N ALA A 119 11.89 9.30 17.61
CA ALA A 119 11.65 9.04 19.03
C ALA A 119 12.52 7.88 19.54
N LEU A 120 12.64 6.81 18.76
CA LEU A 120 13.48 5.66 19.11
C LEU A 120 14.96 6.05 19.19
N MET A 121 15.44 6.85 18.25
CA MET A 121 16.83 7.32 18.22
C MET A 121 17.18 8.21 19.43
N LEU A 122 16.22 8.91 20.03
CA LEU A 122 16.45 9.63 21.29
C LEU A 122 16.77 8.67 22.44
N ARG A 123 16.13 7.50 22.48
CA ARG A 123 16.43 6.43 23.47
C ARG A 123 17.78 5.80 23.18
N VAL A 124 18.09 5.55 21.90
CA VAL A 124 19.39 4.99 21.49
C VAL A 124 20.55 5.89 21.88
N LYS A 125 20.40 7.21 21.71
CA LYS A 125 21.40 8.21 22.15
C LYS A 125 21.64 8.19 23.67
N ARG A 126 20.69 7.68 24.46
CA ARG A 126 20.79 7.51 25.92
C ARG A 126 21.32 6.12 26.32
N GLY A 127 21.83 5.34 25.38
CA GLY A 127 22.43 4.03 25.62
C GLY A 127 21.49 2.83 25.47
N TRP A 128 20.19 3.05 25.22
CA TRP A 128 19.27 1.95 24.99
C TRP A 128 19.54 1.26 23.65
N ARG A 129 19.45 -0.07 23.62
CA ARG A 129 19.50 -0.88 22.40
C ARG A 129 18.38 -1.92 22.46
N PRO A 130 17.75 -2.25 21.33
CA PRO A 130 16.80 -3.34 21.29
C PRO A 130 17.52 -4.69 21.39
N ASP A 131 16.85 -5.71 21.92
CA ASP A 131 17.42 -7.07 21.97
C ASP A 131 17.56 -7.67 20.56
N ARG A 132 16.57 -7.41 19.71
CA ARG A 132 16.50 -7.84 18.31
C ARG A 132 16.76 -6.68 17.35
N THR A 133 17.24 -6.98 16.16
CA THR A 133 17.44 -5.96 15.14
C THR A 133 16.09 -5.46 14.62
N ILE A 134 15.91 -4.14 14.56
CA ILE A 134 14.73 -3.51 13.96
C ILE A 134 15.09 -3.03 12.56
N VAL A 135 14.35 -3.46 11.55
CA VAL A 135 14.54 -3.08 10.15
C VAL A 135 13.40 -2.14 9.75
N PHE A 136 13.73 -0.90 9.39
CA PHE A 136 12.79 0.09 8.91
C PHE A 136 12.79 0.11 7.39
N CYS A 137 11.62 -0.02 6.80
CA CYS A 137 11.46 -0.03 5.36
C CYS A 137 10.47 1.05 4.91
N SER A 138 10.85 1.78 3.88
CA SER A 138 9.97 2.68 3.12
C SER A 138 9.87 2.17 1.69
N TRP A 139 8.74 1.56 1.38
CA TRP A 139 8.50 0.86 0.13
C TRP A 139 8.05 1.80 -0.99
N GLY A 140 8.71 1.69 -2.14
CA GLY A 140 8.29 2.33 -3.39
C GLY A 140 7.31 1.47 -4.18
N GLY A 141 6.61 2.08 -5.14
CA GLY A 141 5.74 1.34 -6.07
C GLY A 141 4.47 0.74 -5.44
N THR A 142 4.13 1.14 -4.22
CA THR A 142 2.98 0.65 -3.45
C THR A 142 1.65 0.82 -4.18
N ALA A 143 1.40 2.01 -4.75
CA ALA A 143 0.19 2.28 -5.54
C ALA A 143 0.04 1.42 -6.81
N PHE A 144 1.12 0.79 -7.27
CA PHE A 144 1.14 -0.08 -8.44
C PHE A 144 1.07 -1.57 -8.07
N GLY A 145 0.62 -1.89 -6.85
CA GLY A 145 0.50 -3.27 -6.37
C GLY A 145 1.68 -3.72 -5.53
N ASN A 146 2.16 -2.87 -4.61
CA ASN A 146 3.18 -3.24 -3.62
C ASN A 146 4.50 -3.75 -4.23
N ILE A 147 4.88 -3.24 -5.41
CA ILE A 147 6.03 -3.72 -6.19
C ILE A 147 7.31 -3.73 -5.35
N GLY A 148 7.63 -2.63 -4.66
CA GLY A 148 8.88 -2.50 -3.90
C GLY A 148 9.00 -3.53 -2.78
N SER A 149 7.97 -3.70 -1.96
CA SER A 149 7.96 -4.71 -0.89
C SER A 149 7.95 -6.14 -1.43
N TYR A 150 7.28 -6.37 -2.57
CA TYR A 150 7.19 -7.70 -3.18
C TYR A 150 8.56 -8.16 -3.70
N GLU A 151 9.22 -7.32 -4.51
CA GLU A 151 10.53 -7.66 -5.08
C GLU A 151 11.59 -7.82 -3.98
N TRP A 152 11.56 -6.98 -2.93
CA TRP A 152 12.45 -7.14 -1.77
C TRP A 152 12.16 -8.44 -1.00
N GLY A 153 10.89 -8.80 -0.85
CA GLY A 153 10.47 -10.06 -0.23
C GLY A 153 10.99 -11.29 -0.99
N GLU A 154 10.95 -11.23 -2.32
CA GLU A 154 11.47 -12.30 -3.18
C GLU A 154 13.00 -12.37 -3.16
N GLU A 155 13.69 -11.22 -3.18
CA GLU A 155 15.15 -11.14 -3.08
C GLU A 155 15.68 -11.79 -1.80
N PHE A 156 15.09 -11.43 -0.66
CA PHE A 156 15.57 -11.84 0.66
C PHE A 156 14.80 -13.02 1.25
N LYS A 157 13.98 -13.72 0.45
CA LYS A 157 13.05 -14.77 0.89
C LYS A 157 13.63 -15.75 1.92
N LYS A 158 14.82 -16.31 1.65
CA LYS A 158 15.47 -17.27 2.55
C LYS A 158 15.84 -16.67 3.91
N VAL A 159 16.31 -15.42 3.90
CA VAL A 159 16.65 -14.68 5.12
C VAL A 159 15.37 -14.33 5.88
N LEU A 160 14.37 -13.81 5.19
CA LEU A 160 13.12 -13.39 5.82
C LEU A 160 12.41 -14.56 6.49
N GLN A 161 12.32 -15.71 5.82
CA GLN A 161 11.69 -16.91 6.36
C GLN A 161 12.37 -17.45 7.62
N ARG A 162 13.70 -17.30 7.74
CA ARG A 162 14.47 -17.83 8.88
C ARG A 162 14.58 -16.85 10.03
N ASN A 163 14.67 -15.55 9.73
CA ASN A 163 15.17 -14.54 10.67
C ASN A 163 14.11 -13.52 11.12
N VAL A 164 13.07 -13.28 10.32
CA VAL A 164 12.02 -12.32 10.69
C VAL A 164 11.12 -12.93 11.75
N VAL A 165 10.94 -12.18 12.85
CA VAL A 165 10.06 -12.54 13.96
C VAL A 165 8.66 -11.96 13.74
N ALA A 166 8.58 -10.71 13.29
CA ALA A 166 7.32 -10.04 13.01
C ALA A 166 7.50 -8.95 11.94
N TYR A 167 6.41 -8.67 11.22
CA TYR A 167 6.28 -7.52 10.33
C TYR A 167 5.16 -6.61 10.84
N VAL A 168 5.51 -5.37 11.20
CA VAL A 168 4.58 -4.34 11.63
C VAL A 168 4.33 -3.39 10.45
N SER A 169 3.08 -3.32 10.00
CA SER A 169 2.70 -2.48 8.86
C SER A 169 2.23 -1.11 9.32
N LEU A 170 2.89 -0.06 8.83
CA LEU A 170 2.49 1.34 8.91
C LEU A 170 2.02 1.84 7.54
N HIS A 171 1.35 0.98 6.77
CA HIS A 171 0.91 1.33 5.42
C HIS A 171 -0.17 2.42 5.42
N SER A 172 -1.23 2.29 6.19
CA SER A 172 -2.29 3.31 6.30
C SER A 172 -2.70 3.44 7.77
N PRO A 173 -1.81 4.02 8.60
CA PRO A 173 -1.98 4.02 10.05
C PRO A 173 -3.06 4.99 10.53
N ILE A 174 -3.45 5.97 9.70
CA ILE A 174 -4.53 6.91 9.99
C ILE A 174 -5.59 6.79 8.90
N ARG A 175 -6.78 6.30 9.26
CA ARG A 175 -7.95 6.19 8.37
C ARG A 175 -9.16 6.97 8.85
N GLY A 176 -9.13 7.42 10.10
CA GLY A 176 -10.22 8.12 10.79
C GLY A 176 -9.80 8.45 12.21
N ASN A 177 -10.73 8.96 13.02
CA ASN A 177 -10.47 9.44 14.38
C ASN A 177 -11.31 8.73 15.46
N SER A 178 -12.09 7.71 15.10
CA SER A 178 -13.07 7.09 16.01
C SER A 178 -12.49 5.95 16.84
N SER A 179 -11.91 4.94 16.19
CA SER A 179 -11.48 3.71 16.85
C SER A 179 -10.21 3.14 16.22
N LEU A 180 -9.40 2.46 17.02
CA LEU A 180 -8.29 1.65 16.51
C LEU A 180 -8.83 0.44 15.76
N TYR A 181 -8.38 0.27 14.52
CA TYR A 181 -8.66 -0.93 13.71
C TYR A 181 -7.35 -1.66 13.42
N SER A 182 -7.15 -2.79 14.10
CA SER A 182 -5.95 -3.62 13.99
C SER A 182 -6.25 -4.90 13.23
N VAL A 183 -5.40 -5.24 12.26
CA VAL A 183 -5.38 -6.56 11.61
C VAL A 183 -4.09 -7.24 11.98
N VAL A 184 -4.18 -8.42 12.59
CA VAL A 184 -3.03 -9.10 13.20
C VAL A 184 -3.14 -10.61 13.05
N SER A 185 -2.02 -11.31 12.95
CA SER A 185 -2.00 -12.78 12.98
C SER A 185 -2.41 -13.29 14.36
N PRO A 186 -3.02 -14.49 14.48
CA PRO A 186 -3.42 -15.03 15.79
C PRO A 186 -2.29 -15.07 16.82
N SER A 187 -1.05 -15.33 16.38
CA SER A 187 0.15 -15.34 17.22
C SER A 187 0.49 -14.01 17.90
N LEU A 188 -0.04 -12.90 17.40
CA LEU A 188 0.22 -11.54 17.91
C LEU A 188 -1.06 -10.90 18.46
N GLN A 189 -2.17 -11.63 18.56
CA GLN A 189 -3.46 -11.08 18.99
C GLN A 189 -3.43 -10.60 20.45
N GLN A 190 -2.75 -11.33 21.33
CA GLN A 190 -2.61 -10.94 22.73
C GLN A 190 -1.89 -9.59 22.87
N LEU A 191 -0.83 -9.37 22.09
CA LEU A 191 -0.04 -8.13 22.12
C LEU A 191 -0.86 -6.88 21.75
N VAL A 192 -1.93 -7.05 20.97
CA VAL A 192 -2.81 -5.94 20.57
C VAL A 192 -3.90 -5.65 21.62
N GLY A 193 -4.23 -6.63 22.45
CA GLY A 193 -5.25 -6.51 23.50
C GLY A 193 -4.73 -6.02 24.85
N GLU A 194 -3.42 -5.92 25.02
CA GLU A 194 -2.74 -5.32 26.19
C GLU A 194 -2.80 -3.78 26.16
#